data_AF-A0A2E9C513-F1
#
_entry.id   AF-A0A2E9C513-F1
#
_cell.length_a   1.000
_cell.length_b   1.000
_cell.length_c   1.000
_cell.angle_alpha   90.00
_cell.angle_beta   90.00
_cell.angle_gamma   90.00
#
_symmetry.space_group_name_H-M   'P 1'
#
loop_
_entity.id
_entity.type
_entity.pdbx_description
1 polymer ?
#
loop_
_entity_poly.entity_id
_entity_poly.type
_entity_poly.pdbx_seq_one_letter_code
_entity_poly.pdbx_strand_id
1 'polypeptide(L)' 'MHPDAELAAAGEALARRLAAGAPGSFAAIKALCAEAPGRTLEAHLALEHRLLRERAGSADAREGVAAFLQKRAPRFGAS' A
#
# COMPACT_ATOMS: atom_id res chain seq x y z
N MET A 1 -7.56 11.50 -17.50
CA MET A 1 -8.35 10.83 -18.55
C MET A 1 -7.38 10.49 -19.67
N HIS A 2 -7.34 9.23 -20.11
CA HIS A 2 -6.47 8.77 -21.21
C HIS A 2 -7.29 8.69 -22.52
N PRO A 3 -6.67 8.91 -23.68
CA PRO A 3 -7.27 8.54 -24.96
C PRO A 3 -7.62 7.04 -25.00
N ASP A 4 -8.63 6.67 -25.78
CA ASP A 4 -9.12 5.28 -25.87
C ASP A 4 -8.00 4.28 -26.21
N ALA A 5 -7.18 4.62 -27.22
CA ALA A 5 -6.05 3.81 -27.66
C ALA A 5 -4.94 3.62 -26.59
N GLU A 6 -4.88 4.49 -25.58
CA GLU A 6 -3.86 4.45 -24.52
C GLU A 6 -4.40 3.88 -23.19
N LEU A 7 -5.72 3.83 -23.03
CA LEU A 7 -6.38 3.51 -21.76
C LEU A 7 -5.96 2.15 -21.21
N ALA A 8 -5.92 1.13 -22.07
CA ALA A 8 -5.52 -0.22 -21.69
C ALA A 8 -4.07 -0.26 -21.17
N ALA A 9 -3.14 0.31 -21.93
CA ALA A 9 -1.73 0.33 -21.57
C ALA A 9 -1.48 1.11 -20.26
N ALA A 10 -2.16 2.24 -20.08
CA ALA A 10 -2.09 3.02 -18.84
C ALA A 10 -2.66 2.26 -17.64
N GLY A 11 -3.79 1.58 -17.81
CA GLY A 11 -4.41 0.74 -16.78
C GLY A 11 -3.49 -0.39 -16.34
N GLU A 12 -2.87 -1.10 -17.28
CA GLU A 12 -1.90 -2.14 -16.96
C GLU A 12 -0.64 -1.59 -16.28
N ALA A 13 -0.14 -0.43 -16.72
CA ALA A 13 1.01 0.20 -16.10
C ALA A 13 0.72 0.55 -14.63
N LEU A 14 -0.48 1.03 -14.34
CA LEU A 14 -0.94 1.26 -12.96
C LEU A 14 -1.03 -0.06 -12.18
N ALA A 15 -1.64 -1.10 -12.76
CA ALA A 15 -1.75 -2.40 -12.11
C ALA A 15 -0.37 -3.00 -11.77
N ARG A 16 0.59 -2.93 -12.70
CA ARG A 16 1.98 -3.38 -12.48
C ARG A 16 2.66 -2.60 -11.35
N ARG A 17 2.46 -1.28 -11.30
CA ARG A 17 3.01 -0.44 -10.22
C ARG A 17 2.44 -0.81 -8.85
N LEU A 18 1.14 -1.09 -8.78
CA LEU A 18 0.49 -1.54 -7.54
C LEU A 18 0.94 -2.95 -7.16
N ALA A 19 1.08 -3.86 -8.13
CA ALA A 19 1.57 -5.21 -7.88
C ALA A 19 3.03 -5.25 -7.38
N ALA A 20 3.84 -4.24 -7.73
CA ALA A 20 5.21 -4.10 -7.26
C ALA A 20 5.35 -3.45 -5.87
N GLY A 21 4.26 -2.96 -5.26
CA GLY A 21 4.26 -2.38 -3.92
C GLY A 21 3.99 -3.40 -2.82
N ALA A 22 3.84 -2.92 -1.57
CA ALA A 22 3.58 -3.76 -0.40
C ALA A 22 2.07 -4.09 -0.28
N PRO A 23 1.61 -5.32 -0.64
CA PRO A 23 0.18 -5.64 -0.70
C PRO A 23 -0.53 -5.47 0.65
N GLY A 24 0.13 -5.82 1.76
CA GLY A 24 -0.43 -5.66 3.10
C GLY A 24 -0.68 -4.19 3.46
N SER A 25 0.25 -3.30 3.11
CA SER A 25 0.11 -1.86 3.35
C SER A 25 -1.00 -1.25 2.48
N PHE A 26 -1.12 -1.66 1.21
CA PHE A 26 -2.23 -1.22 0.36
C PHE A 26 -3.59 -1.69 0.87
N ALA A 27 -3.69 -2.92 1.36
CA ALA A 27 -4.92 -3.42 1.97
C ALA A 27 -5.31 -2.60 3.21
N ALA A 28 -4.34 -2.26 4.06
CA ALA A 28 -4.56 -1.43 5.24
C ALA A 28 -5.02 -0.01 4.88
N ILE A 29 -4.36 0.64 3.91
CA ILE A 29 -4.76 1.97 3.41
C ILE A 29 -6.17 1.93 2.83
N LYS A 30 -6.50 0.90 2.03
CA LYS A 30 -7.83 0.73 1.45
C LYS A 30 -8.90 0.58 2.53
N ALA A 31 -8.63 -0.21 3.58
CA ALA A 31 -9.54 -0.36 4.71
C ALA A 31 -9.78 0.96 5.45
N LEU A 32 -8.71 1.73 5.70
CA LEU A 32 -8.83 3.06 6.32
C LEU A 32 -9.71 3.99 5.47
N CYS A 33 -9.42 4.10 4.17
CA CYS A 33 -10.23 4.96 3.29
C CYS A 33 -11.69 4.51 3.19
N ALA A 34 -11.94 3.20 3.11
CA ALA A 34 -13.29 2.65 3.00
C ALA A 34 -14.13 2.90 4.25
N GLU A 35 -13.49 2.89 5.42
CA GLU A 35 -14.18 3.00 6.71
C GLU A 35 -14.05 4.40 7.35
N ALA A 36 -13.45 5.37 6.65
CA ALA A 36 -13.40 6.76 7.09
C ALA A 36 -14.80 7.42 7.11
N PRO A 37 -15.66 7.22 6.09
CA PRO A 37 -17.04 7.68 6.16
C PRO A 37 -17.79 6.94 7.27
N GLY A 38 -18.43 7.68 8.17
CA GLY A 38 -19.26 7.09 9.23
C GLY A 38 -18.52 6.70 10.51
N ARG A 39 -17.22 6.98 10.63
CA ARG A 39 -16.49 6.90 11.91
C ARG A 39 -16.20 8.25 12.51
N THR A 40 -16.14 8.30 13.84
CA THR A 40 -15.53 9.44 14.53
C THR A 40 -14.03 9.45 14.29
N LEU A 41 -13.41 10.61 14.47
CA LEU A 41 -11.97 10.78 14.31
C LEU A 41 -11.19 9.84 15.24
N GLU A 42 -11.61 9.73 16.50
CA GLU A 42 -10.95 8.91 17.51
C GLU A 42 -10.98 7.42 17.11
N ALA A 43 -12.13 6.93 16.64
CA ALA A 43 -12.27 5.55 16.19
C ALA A 43 -11.41 5.28 14.94
N HIS A 44 -11.31 6.24 14.03
CA HIS A 44 -10.48 6.13 12.83
C HIS A 44 -8.98 6.08 13.18
N LEU A 45 -8.51 6.98 14.05
CA LEU A 45 -7.11 7.01 14.51
C LEU A 45 -6.74 5.74 15.28
N ALA A 46 -7.65 5.19 16.08
CA ALA A 46 -7.44 3.92 16.78
C ALA A 46 -7.25 2.75 15.80
N LEU A 47 -8.05 2.70 14.72
CA LEU A 47 -7.87 1.72 13.66
C LEU A 47 -6.53 1.92 12.93
N GLU A 48 -6.24 3.16 12.53
CA GLU A 48 -4.98 3.50 11.86
C GLU A 48 -3.78 3.06 12.66
N HIS A 49 -3.77 3.39 13.96
CA HIS A 49 -2.71 2.99 14.87
C HIS A 49 -2.52 1.47 14.91
N ARG A 50 -3.61 0.70 15.03
CA ARG A 50 -3.55 -0.76 15.02
C ARG A 50 -2.94 -1.29 13.72
N LEU A 51 -3.47 -0.85 12.57
CA LEU A 51 -3.01 -1.31 11.25
C LEU A 51 -1.55 -0.93 10.99
N LEU A 52 -1.13 0.29 11.36
CA LEU A 52 0.26 0.73 11.25
C LEU A 52 1.20 -0.15 12.06
N ARG A 53 0.84 -0.48 13.32
CA ARG A 53 1.67 -1.37 14.16
C ARG A 53 1.81 -2.75 13.57
N GLU A 54 0.73 -3.33 13.06
CA GLU A 54 0.78 -4.64 12.40
C GLU A 54 1.64 -4.61 11.13
N ARG A 55 1.51 -3.57 10.30
CA ARG A 55 2.29 -3.44 9.06
C ARG A 55 3.76 -3.16 9.34
N ALA A 56 4.09 -2.37 10.36
CA ALA A 56 5.47 -2.09 10.76
C ALA A 56 6.24 -3.36 11.15
N GLY A 57 5.55 -4.39 11.66
CA GLY A 57 6.16 -5.69 12.00
C GLY A 57 6.29 -6.68 10.81
N SER A 58 5.83 -6.32 9.62
CA SER A 58 5.76 -7.23 8.47
C SER A 58 7.11 -7.45 7.79
N ALA A 59 7.20 -8.51 6.96
CA ALA A 59 8.35 -8.76 6.10
C ALA A 59 8.57 -7.61 5.10
N ASP A 60 7.49 -7.09 4.51
CA ASP A 60 7.54 -5.96 3.59
C ASP A 60 8.11 -4.69 4.26
N ALA A 61 7.76 -4.43 5.53
CA ALA A 61 8.34 -3.30 6.26
C ALA A 61 9.86 -3.45 6.45
N ARG A 62 10.32 -4.65 6.83
CA ARG A 62 11.77 -4.93 6.94
C ARG A 62 12.47 -4.79 5.60
N GLU A 63 11.88 -5.29 4.53
CA GLU A 63 12.42 -5.20 3.17
C GLU A 63 12.48 -3.75 2.69
N GLY A 64 11.43 -2.95 2.94
CA GLY A 64 11.42 -1.53 2.57
C GLY A 64 12.55 -0.75 3.25
N VAL A 65 12.77 -0.98 4.55
CA VAL A 65 13.88 -0.38 5.30
C VAL A 65 15.23 -0.87 4.76
N ALA A 66 15.40 -2.18 4.56
CA ALA A 66 16.65 -2.74 4.05
C ALA A 66 16.99 -2.22 2.65
N ALA A 67 16.02 -2.21 1.73
CA ALA A 67 16.19 -1.73 0.37
C ALA A 67 16.55 -0.24 0.33
N PHE A 68 15.92 0.57 1.18
CA PHE A 68 16.25 1.99 1.33
C PHE A 68 17.70 2.19 1.79
N LEU A 69 18.12 1.52 2.86
CA LEU A 69 19.49 1.60 3.38
C LEU A 69 20.52 1.11 2.36
N GLN A 70 20.16 0.10 1.57
CA GLN A 70 21.01 -0.49 0.52
C GLN A 70 20.92 0.25 -0.82
N LYS A 71 20.11 1.32 -0.94
CA LYS A 71 19.90 2.10 -2.18
C LYS A 71 19.49 1.25 -3.39
N ARG A 72 18.64 0.25 -3.16
CA ARG A 72 18.10 -0.61 -4.22
C ARG A 72 16.57 -0.56 -4.23
N ALA A 73 15.97 -1.04 -5.31
CA ALA A 73 14.53 -1.25 -5.35
C ALA A 73 14.10 -2.34 -4.34
N PRO A 74 13.00 -2.12 -3.59
CA PRO A 74 12.45 -3.15 -2.72
C PRO A 74 11.76 -4.26 -3.50
N ARG A 75 11.71 -5.46 -2.91
CA ARG A 75 11.03 -6.65 -3.44
C ARG A 75 9.95 -7.09 -2.45
N PHE A 76 8.79 -6.46 -2.54
CA PHE A 76 7.65 -6.75 -1.68
C PHE A 76 6.90 -8.03 -2.10
N GLY A 77 6.16 -8.63 -1.17
CA GLY A 77 5.32 -9.80 -1.44
C GLY A 77 6.07 -11.14 -1.55
N ALA A 78 7.37 -11.16 -1.26
CA ALA A 78 8.11 -12.40 -1.04
C ALA A 78 7.78 -12.92 0.37
N SER A 79 6.78 -13.78 0.49
CA SER A 79 6.48 -14.57 1.69
C SER A 79 6.12 -15.99 1.27
#